data_AF-A0A7C4Z4K0-F1
#
_entry.id   AF-A0A7C4Z4K0-F1
#
_cell.length_a   1.000
_cell.length_b   1.000
_cell.length_c   1.000
_cell.angle_alpha   90.00
_cell.angle_beta   90.00
_cell.angle_gamma   90.00
#
_symmetry.space_group_name_H-M   'P 1'
#
loop_
_entity.id
_entity.type
_entity.pdbx_description
1 polymer ?
#
loop_
_entity_poly.entity_id
_entity_poly.type
_entity_poly.pdbx_seq_one_letter_code
_entity_poly.pdbx_strand_id
1 'polypeptide(L)'
;ELIAVIERFAEQAAGWLRASLLPIDEFVLTVGTELFRSPFQLALVQQIAATMRHAADMNPSWRLPDLARELAELSSDPRALPQMGFRELGYTPQPGVINVATLHGAKGLEWDLVYILGADRAWFPEHPDQVWMESWGILEGSEREEVTELIRALSDEVDLPRGAHPPTKEAQLEHIAERLRLLYVGITRARRRLCISWSRRRLVSGLFGILRDKETDIAPALERLRQFYERAAKGAPISEAEP
;
A
#
# COMPACT_ATOMS: atom_id res chain seq x y z
N GLU A 1 -8.48 22.01 42.00
CA GLU A 1 -8.53 21.29 40.71
C GLU A 1 -7.40 21.68 39.75
N LEU A 2 -7.22 22.96 39.43
CA LEU A 2 -6.16 23.42 38.53
C LEU A 2 -4.74 23.02 39.00
N ILE A 3 -4.44 23.19 40.30
CA ILE A 3 -3.15 22.80 40.89
C ILE A 3 -2.86 21.31 40.66
N ALA A 4 -3.83 20.43 40.94
CA ALA A 4 -3.67 18.98 40.74
C ALA A 4 -3.53 18.58 39.25
N VAL A 5 -4.09 19.36 38.31
CA VAL A 5 -3.88 19.14 36.87
C VAL A 5 -2.46 19.55 36.47
N ILE A 6 -1.96 20.68 36.98
CA ILE A 6 -0.60 21.17 36.71
C ILE A 6 0.44 20.21 37.30
N GLU A 7 0.22 19.70 38.51
CA GLU A 7 1.12 18.72 39.15
C GLU A 7 1.23 17.43 38.32
N ARG A 8 0.09 16.87 37.88
CA ARG A 8 0.10 15.68 37.00
C ARG A 8 0.81 15.94 35.68
N PHE A 9 0.58 17.09 35.06
CA PHE A 9 1.28 17.46 33.83
C PHE A 9 2.78 17.61 34.05
N ALA A 10 3.20 18.23 35.16
CA ALA A 10 4.61 18.40 35.49
C ALA A 10 5.31 17.04 35.71
N GLU A 11 4.66 16.09 36.37
CA GLU A 11 5.16 14.72 36.53
C GLU A 11 5.33 14.01 35.18
N GLN A 12 4.34 14.10 34.30
CA GLN A 12 4.38 13.54 32.94
C GLN A 12 5.49 14.17 32.10
N ALA A 13 5.56 15.51 32.07
CA ALA A 13 6.59 16.24 31.34
C ALA A 13 8.00 15.90 31.85
N ALA A 14 8.17 15.76 33.17
CA ALA A 14 9.43 15.31 33.75
C ALA A 14 9.77 13.86 33.34
N GLY A 15 8.77 12.99 33.19
CA GLY A 15 8.92 11.65 32.62
C GLY A 15 9.42 11.70 31.18
N TRP A 16 8.78 12.49 30.33
CA TRP A 16 9.16 12.62 28.92
C TRP A 16 10.55 13.25 28.73
N LEU A 17 10.91 14.24 29.57
CA LEU A 17 12.26 14.81 29.57
C LEU A 17 13.34 13.80 29.96
N ARG A 18 13.05 12.84 30.84
CA ARG A 18 13.99 11.73 31.11
C ARG A 18 14.05 10.76 29.94
N ALA A 19 12.91 10.46 29.34
CA ALA A 19 12.82 9.56 28.19
C ALA A 19 13.50 10.13 26.93
N SER A 20 13.73 11.44 26.82
CA SER A 20 14.42 12.03 25.66
C SER A 20 15.89 11.63 25.53
N LEU A 21 16.45 10.94 26.54
CA LEU A 21 17.78 10.34 26.49
C LEU A 21 17.79 8.96 25.83
N LEU A 22 16.62 8.35 25.62
CA LEU A 22 16.48 7.07 24.95
C LEU A 22 16.68 7.24 23.42
N PRO A 23 16.97 6.15 22.70
CA PRO A 23 16.84 6.11 21.25
C PRO A 23 15.48 6.66 20.79
N ILE A 24 15.45 7.32 19.63
CA ILE A 24 14.29 8.11 19.19
C ILE A 24 12.98 7.29 19.13
N ASP A 25 13.04 6.05 18.70
CA ASP A 25 11.91 5.12 18.69
C ASP A 25 11.41 4.77 20.09
N GLU A 26 12.32 4.48 21.03
CA GLU A 26 11.96 4.20 22.42
C GLU A 26 11.34 5.44 23.09
N PHE A 27 11.87 6.62 22.78
CA PHE A 27 11.28 7.89 23.21
C PHE A 27 9.86 8.07 22.66
N VAL A 28 9.67 7.89 21.35
CA VAL A 28 8.36 8.01 20.69
C VAL A 28 7.36 6.98 21.23
N LEU A 29 7.80 5.73 21.46
CA LEU A 29 6.96 4.68 22.05
C LEU A 29 6.56 5.04 23.48
N THR A 30 7.49 5.54 24.29
CA THR A 30 7.23 5.92 25.69
C THR A 30 6.19 7.04 25.74
N VAL A 31 6.39 8.11 24.96
CA VAL A 31 5.45 9.23 24.90
C VAL A 31 4.11 8.80 24.32
N GLY A 32 4.11 8.03 23.22
CA GLY A 32 2.89 7.63 22.53
C GLY A 32 2.02 6.65 23.32
N THR A 33 2.61 5.73 24.08
CA THR A 33 1.86 4.78 24.92
C THR A 33 1.19 5.45 26.11
N GLU A 34 1.72 6.57 26.61
CA GLU A 34 1.07 7.39 27.64
C GLU A 34 -0.05 8.27 27.08
N LEU A 35 0.11 8.78 25.85
CA LEU A 35 -0.86 9.68 25.21
C LEU A 35 -2.04 8.94 24.58
N PHE A 36 -1.81 7.75 24.03
CA PHE A 36 -2.79 7.02 23.24
C PHE A 36 -3.15 5.69 23.88
N ARG A 37 -4.44 5.32 23.82
CA ARG A 37 -4.96 4.07 24.41
C ARG A 37 -5.62 3.13 23.42
N SER A 38 -5.98 3.64 22.24
CA SER A 38 -6.59 2.81 21.20
C SER A 38 -5.52 1.90 20.57
N PRO A 39 -5.81 0.59 20.36
CA PRO A 39 -4.90 -0.31 19.64
C PRO A 39 -4.44 0.24 18.29
N PHE A 40 -5.35 0.93 17.58
CA PHE A 40 -5.03 1.58 16.30
C PHE A 40 -4.00 2.70 16.46
N GLN A 41 -4.20 3.58 17.46
CA GLN A 41 -3.29 4.69 17.71
C GLN A 41 -1.93 4.20 18.22
N LEU A 42 -1.90 3.12 19.02
CA LEU A 42 -0.66 2.52 19.50
C LEU A 42 0.15 1.90 18.36
N ALA A 43 -0.49 1.28 17.39
CA ALA A 43 0.20 0.80 16.20
C ALA A 43 0.71 1.94 15.31
N LEU A 44 -0.06 3.04 15.20
CA LEU A 44 0.42 4.28 14.56
C LEU A 44 1.68 4.82 15.26
N VAL A 45 1.72 4.80 16.60
CA VAL A 45 2.92 5.17 17.38
C VAL A 45 4.10 4.25 17.05
N GLN A 46 3.88 2.93 16.96
CA GLN A 46 4.95 1.98 16.57
C GLN A 46 5.50 2.27 15.17
N GLN A 47 4.62 2.60 14.21
CA GLN A 47 5.03 2.97 12.87
C GLN A 47 5.88 4.25 12.86
N ILE A 48 5.41 5.29 13.55
CA ILE A 48 6.13 6.58 13.66
C ILE A 48 7.49 6.36 14.32
N ALA A 49 7.56 5.56 15.38
CA ALA A 49 8.81 5.21 16.04
C ALA A 49 9.81 4.55 15.06
N ALA A 50 9.36 3.59 14.26
CA ALA A 50 10.19 2.93 13.25
C ALA A 50 10.66 3.91 12.15
N THR A 51 9.78 4.78 11.67
CA THR A 51 10.14 5.82 10.68
C THR A 51 11.16 6.80 11.24
N MET A 52 10.98 7.26 12.48
CA MET A 52 11.90 8.19 13.14
C MET A 52 13.27 7.56 13.41
N ARG A 53 13.33 6.27 13.77
CA ARG A 53 14.60 5.52 13.86
C ARG A 53 15.31 5.49 12.51
N HIS A 54 14.60 5.13 11.45
CA HIS A 54 15.18 5.11 10.11
C HIS A 54 15.71 6.49 9.67
N ALA A 55 14.96 7.56 9.94
CA ALA A 55 15.38 8.92 9.64
C ALA A 55 16.64 9.33 10.42
N ALA A 56 16.75 8.94 11.70
CA ALA A 56 17.93 9.19 12.53
C ALA A 56 19.15 8.38 12.06
N ASP A 57 18.96 7.13 11.66
CA ASP A 57 20.04 6.28 11.14
C ASP A 57 20.60 6.82 9.81
N MET A 58 19.73 7.32 8.93
CA MET A 58 20.12 7.96 7.66
C MET A 58 20.78 9.33 7.84
N ASN A 59 20.51 10.00 8.96
CA ASN A 59 21.00 11.35 9.23
C ASN A 59 21.64 11.46 10.63
N PRO A 60 22.88 10.94 10.83
CA PRO A 60 23.50 10.89 12.17
C PRO A 60 23.76 12.26 12.83
N SER A 61 23.77 13.34 12.03
CA SER A 61 23.92 14.71 12.52
C SER A 61 22.63 15.30 13.09
N TRP A 62 21.47 14.72 12.78
CA TRP A 62 20.18 15.24 13.23
C TRP A 62 20.05 15.12 14.76
N ARG A 63 19.31 16.07 15.32
CA ARG A 63 18.93 16.09 16.74
C ARG A 63 17.41 16.02 16.85
N LEU A 64 16.92 15.88 18.08
CA LEU A 64 15.48 15.81 18.35
C LEU A 64 14.66 16.93 17.69
N PRO A 65 15.12 18.21 17.66
CA PRO A 65 14.40 19.26 16.94
C PRO A 65 14.28 19.05 15.43
N ASP A 66 15.27 18.41 14.80
CA ASP A 66 15.26 18.12 13.37
C ASP A 66 14.31 16.97 13.05
N LEU A 67 14.34 15.91 13.87
CA LEU A 67 13.39 14.79 13.77
C LEU A 67 11.96 15.24 14.05
N ALA A 68 11.75 16.15 15.00
CA ALA A 68 10.44 16.75 15.26
C ALA A 68 9.94 17.59 14.07
N ARG A 69 10.84 18.30 13.38
CA ARG A 69 10.51 19.05 12.15
C ARG A 69 10.12 18.11 11.03
N GLU A 70 10.91 17.06 10.80
CA GLU A 70 10.60 16.02 9.81
C GLU A 70 9.21 15.41 10.08
N LEU A 71 8.92 15.03 11.34
CA LEU A 71 7.61 14.50 11.70
C LEU A 71 6.47 15.51 11.47
N ALA A 72 6.71 16.80 11.74
CA ALA A 72 5.72 17.85 11.49
C ALA A 72 5.46 18.04 10.00
N GLU A 73 6.50 18.01 9.16
CA GLU A 73 6.40 18.06 7.70
C GLU A 73 5.62 16.86 7.16
N LEU A 74 5.96 15.65 7.64
CA LEU A 74 5.25 14.41 7.29
C LEU A 74 3.77 14.42 7.72
N SER A 75 3.45 15.02 8.87
CA SER A 75 2.06 15.15 9.33
C SER A 75 1.25 16.18 8.52
N SER A 76 1.94 17.12 7.89
CA SER A 76 1.32 18.20 7.11
C SER A 76 0.98 17.79 5.68
N ASP A 77 1.61 16.73 5.15
CA ASP A 77 1.29 16.16 3.84
C ASP A 77 0.48 14.85 3.99
N PRO A 78 -0.84 14.85 3.71
CA PRO A 78 -1.68 13.65 3.73
C PRO A 78 -1.20 12.53 2.79
N ARG A 79 -0.33 12.84 1.81
CA ARG A 79 0.25 11.90 0.85
C ARG A 79 1.53 11.24 1.36
N ALA A 80 2.11 11.71 2.46
CA ALA A 80 3.27 11.09 3.10
C ALA A 80 2.87 9.89 3.98
N LEU A 81 1.64 9.89 4.51
CA LEU A 81 1.15 8.82 5.37
C LEU A 81 1.22 7.42 4.69
N PRO A 82 0.74 7.21 3.44
CA PRO A 82 0.85 5.91 2.78
C PRO A 82 2.31 5.40 2.63
N GLN A 83 3.29 6.31 2.58
CA GLN A 83 4.71 5.98 2.41
C GLN A 83 5.34 5.46 3.72
N MET A 84 4.77 5.81 4.88
CA MET A 84 5.20 5.28 6.19
C MET A 84 4.84 3.82 6.40
N GLY A 85 4.01 3.20 5.55
CA GLY A 85 3.68 1.78 5.64
C GLY A 85 2.48 1.44 6.54
N PHE A 86 1.52 2.37 6.75
CA PHE A 86 0.26 2.14 7.49
C PHE A 86 -0.68 1.06 6.90
N ARG A 87 -0.15 0.16 6.07
CA ARG A 87 -0.89 -0.70 5.15
C ARG A 87 -1.57 -1.89 5.83
N GLU A 88 -1.26 -2.18 7.09
CA GLU A 88 -1.64 -3.45 7.73
C GLU A 88 -2.18 -3.32 9.16
N LEU A 89 -2.96 -2.27 9.43
CA LEU A 89 -3.77 -2.26 10.64
C LEU A 89 -5.11 -2.94 10.39
N GLY A 90 -5.32 -4.05 11.10
CA GLY A 90 -6.54 -4.86 11.05
C GLY A 90 -7.78 -3.98 11.07
N TYR A 91 -8.58 -4.08 10.01
CA TYR A 91 -9.71 -3.21 9.76
C TYR A 91 -11.02 -3.89 10.16
N THR A 92 -11.82 -3.24 10.99
CA THR A 92 -13.19 -3.68 11.31
C THR A 92 -14.18 -2.63 10.80
N PRO A 93 -15.05 -2.95 9.83
CA PRO A 93 -15.99 -1.98 9.27
C PRO A 93 -17.01 -1.55 10.33
N GLN A 94 -17.27 -0.24 10.42
CA GLN A 94 -18.25 0.32 11.35
C GLN A 94 -19.51 0.76 10.60
N PRO A 95 -20.72 0.55 11.16
CA PRO A 95 -21.96 1.08 10.59
C PRO A 95 -21.97 2.62 10.60
N GLY A 96 -22.53 3.23 9.54
CA GLY A 96 -22.76 4.68 9.47
C GLY A 96 -21.57 5.52 9.00
N VAL A 97 -20.43 4.90 8.67
CA VAL A 97 -19.26 5.58 8.12
C VAL A 97 -18.88 5.03 6.74
N ILE A 98 -18.17 5.84 5.96
CA ILE A 98 -17.57 5.40 4.71
C ILE A 98 -16.29 4.62 5.04
N ASN A 99 -16.24 3.39 4.53
CA ASN A 99 -15.15 2.47 4.77
C ASN A 99 -14.14 2.56 3.62
N VAL A 100 -12.90 2.91 3.92
CA VAL A 100 -11.80 2.98 2.94
C VAL A 100 -10.81 1.87 3.26
N ALA A 101 -10.60 0.96 2.31
CA ALA A 101 -9.72 -0.19 2.47
C ALA A 101 -8.98 -0.49 1.17
N THR A 102 -7.85 -1.19 1.28
CA THR A 102 -7.20 -1.82 0.12
C THR A 102 -8.01 -3.03 -0.34
N LEU A 103 -7.80 -3.50 -1.58
CA LEU A 103 -8.45 -4.71 -2.09
C LEU A 103 -8.14 -5.95 -1.23
N HIS A 104 -6.92 -6.05 -0.72
CA HIS A 104 -6.51 -7.11 0.22
C HIS A 104 -7.27 -7.00 1.54
N GLY A 105 -7.34 -5.80 2.14
CA GLY A 105 -8.02 -5.57 3.41
C GLY A 105 -9.55 -5.73 3.34
N ALA A 106 -10.11 -5.74 2.13
CA ALA A 106 -11.53 -5.99 1.90
C ALA A 106 -11.90 -7.49 1.88
N LYS A 107 -10.91 -8.40 1.89
CA LYS A 107 -11.16 -9.85 1.83
C LYS A 107 -12.02 -10.31 3.00
N GLY A 108 -13.12 -11.01 2.71
CA GLY A 108 -14.06 -11.52 3.71
C GLY A 108 -15.07 -10.47 4.22
N LEU A 109 -14.98 -9.22 3.77
CA LEU A 109 -15.94 -8.16 4.08
C LEU A 109 -16.90 -7.97 2.91
N GLU A 110 -18.09 -7.42 3.16
CA GLU A 110 -19.10 -7.16 2.13
C GLU A 110 -19.89 -5.89 2.44
N TRP A 111 -20.27 -5.16 1.39
CA TRP A 111 -21.04 -3.92 1.49
C TRP A 111 -22.14 -3.86 0.42
N ASP A 112 -23.20 -3.10 0.68
CA ASP A 112 -24.26 -2.88 -0.30
C ASP A 112 -23.77 -2.11 -1.54
N LEU A 113 -22.85 -1.17 -1.33
CA LEU A 113 -22.27 -0.30 -2.34
C LEU A 113 -20.75 -0.28 -2.21
N VAL A 114 -20.04 -0.59 -3.29
CA VAL A 114 -18.57 -0.59 -3.35
C VAL A 114 -18.10 0.33 -4.47
N TYR A 115 -17.10 1.15 -4.17
CA TYR A 115 -16.37 1.97 -5.14
C TYR A 115 -14.94 1.45 -5.26
N ILE A 116 -14.55 0.96 -6.45
CA ILE A 116 -13.16 0.64 -6.77
C ILE A 116 -12.58 1.85 -7.52
N LEU A 117 -11.59 2.49 -6.92
CA LEU A 117 -11.00 3.72 -7.45
C LEU A 117 -9.68 3.44 -8.15
N GLY A 118 -9.43 4.16 -9.25
CA GLY A 118 -8.14 4.14 -9.94
C GLY A 118 -7.80 2.81 -10.61
N ALA A 119 -8.79 2.03 -11.06
CA ALA A 119 -8.58 0.76 -11.75
C ALA A 119 -8.15 0.98 -13.22
N ASP A 120 -6.96 1.52 -13.41
CA ASP A 120 -6.33 1.75 -14.71
C ASP A 120 -5.37 0.61 -15.11
N ARG A 121 -4.89 0.66 -16.35
CA ARG A 121 -3.97 -0.34 -16.94
C ARG A 121 -2.69 -0.51 -16.12
N ALA A 122 -2.26 0.50 -15.37
CA ALA A 122 -1.10 0.34 -14.52
C ALA A 122 -1.38 -0.68 -13.40
N TRP A 123 -2.52 -0.56 -12.68
CA TRP A 123 -2.86 -1.48 -11.57
C TRP A 123 -3.29 -2.87 -12.01
N PHE A 124 -3.92 -2.96 -13.19
CA PHE A 124 -4.41 -4.21 -13.74
C PHE A 124 -3.88 -4.39 -15.17
N PRO A 125 -2.59 -4.77 -15.30
CA PRO A 125 -1.97 -5.01 -16.59
C PRO A 125 -2.56 -6.26 -17.27
N GLU A 126 -2.53 -6.29 -18.60
CA GLU A 126 -2.96 -7.46 -19.39
C GLU A 126 -1.76 -8.25 -19.94
N HIS A 127 -0.66 -7.55 -20.19
CA HIS A 127 0.51 -8.13 -20.82
C HIS A 127 1.77 -7.95 -19.97
N PRO A 128 2.73 -8.90 -20.04
CA PRO A 128 3.94 -8.87 -19.24
C PRO A 128 4.80 -7.60 -19.42
N ASP A 129 4.81 -7.02 -20.62
CA ASP A 129 5.42 -5.72 -20.96
C ASP A 129 4.74 -4.52 -20.28
N GLN A 130 3.59 -4.73 -19.65
CA GLN A 130 2.82 -3.72 -18.91
C GLN A 130 2.97 -3.85 -17.38
N VAL A 131 3.77 -4.80 -16.89
CA VAL A 131 4.03 -4.94 -15.44
C VAL A 131 5.10 -3.94 -15.04
N TRP A 132 4.67 -2.74 -14.66
CA TRP A 132 5.55 -1.62 -14.31
C TRP A 132 5.64 -1.35 -12.80
N MET A 133 4.81 -2.00 -11.98
CA MET A 133 4.41 -1.38 -10.71
C MET A 133 5.24 -1.71 -9.48
N GLU A 134 6.42 -2.30 -9.60
CA GLU A 134 7.33 -2.48 -8.44
C GLU A 134 8.82 -2.24 -8.73
N SER A 135 9.24 -2.01 -9.99
CA SER A 135 10.65 -1.72 -10.27
C SER A 135 10.91 -0.22 -10.30
N TRP A 136 11.78 0.21 -9.39
CA TRP A 136 12.59 1.41 -9.52
C TRP A 136 13.00 1.55 -10.99
N GLY A 137 12.58 2.64 -11.65
CA GLY A 137 12.60 2.82 -13.11
C GLY A 137 14.00 2.91 -13.76
N ILE A 138 14.87 1.96 -13.43
CA ILE A 138 16.24 1.76 -13.87
C ILE A 138 16.39 0.35 -14.46
N LEU A 139 15.62 -0.64 -13.97
CA LEU A 139 15.70 -2.02 -14.46
C LEU A 139 14.35 -2.47 -15.05
N GLU A 140 14.40 -2.95 -16.29
CA GLU A 140 13.30 -3.71 -16.90
C GLU A 140 13.16 -5.04 -16.14
N GLY A 141 12.01 -5.25 -15.47
CA GLY A 141 11.75 -6.45 -14.66
C GLY A 141 11.75 -6.19 -13.16
N SER A 142 11.18 -7.14 -12.40
CA SER A 142 11.13 -7.09 -10.94
C SER A 142 12.36 -7.78 -10.35
N GLU A 143 13.25 -7.01 -9.73
CA GLU A 143 14.43 -7.52 -9.00
C GLU A 143 14.04 -8.62 -7.99
N ARG A 144 12.84 -8.48 -7.40
CA ARG A 144 12.31 -9.43 -6.41
C ARG A 144 11.96 -10.78 -7.04
N GLU A 145 11.44 -10.77 -8.26
CA GLU A 145 11.08 -11.99 -8.99
C GLU A 145 12.35 -12.74 -9.43
N GLU A 146 13.36 -12.00 -9.91
CA GLU A 146 14.66 -12.57 -10.27
C GLU A 146 15.38 -13.20 -9.06
N VAL A 147 15.35 -12.53 -7.91
CA VAL A 147 15.92 -13.06 -6.66
C VAL A 147 15.15 -14.27 -6.13
N THR A 148 13.81 -14.27 -6.21
CA THR A 148 12.99 -15.39 -5.73
C THR A 148 13.26 -16.66 -6.54
N GLU A 149 13.41 -16.53 -7.86
CA GLU A 149 13.73 -17.66 -8.72
C GLU A 149 15.18 -18.13 -8.56
N LEU A 150 16.14 -17.21 -8.36
CA LEU A 150 17.50 -17.61 -8.02
C LEU A 150 17.54 -18.46 -6.74
N ILE A 151 16.73 -18.09 -5.73
CA ILE A 151 16.59 -18.87 -4.49
C ILE A 151 15.98 -20.25 -4.75
N ARG A 152 14.93 -20.35 -5.58
CA ARG A 152 14.32 -21.64 -5.96
C ARG A 152 15.30 -22.53 -6.72
N ALA A 153 15.99 -21.99 -7.71
CA ALA A 153 16.96 -22.73 -8.50
C ALA A 153 18.15 -23.23 -7.66
N LEU A 154 18.62 -22.43 -6.70
CA LEU A 154 19.65 -22.85 -5.74
C LEU A 154 19.14 -23.91 -4.76
N SER A 155 17.83 -23.98 -4.51
CA SER A 155 17.21 -24.94 -3.59
C SER A 155 16.97 -26.31 -4.21
N ASP A 156 16.68 -26.39 -5.51
CA ASP A 156 16.29 -27.64 -6.20
C ASP A 156 17.44 -28.35 -6.95
N GLU A 157 18.71 -27.95 -6.77
CA GLU A 157 19.88 -28.50 -7.49
C GLU A 157 19.67 -28.60 -9.03
N VAL A 158 18.89 -27.69 -9.61
CA VAL A 158 18.64 -27.67 -11.06
C VAL A 158 19.79 -26.91 -11.73
N ASP A 159 20.51 -27.60 -12.62
CA ASP A 159 21.55 -27.01 -13.45
C ASP A 159 20.89 -26.04 -14.45
N LEU A 160 20.89 -24.74 -14.13
CA LEU A 160 20.26 -23.72 -14.97
C LEU A 160 21.06 -23.56 -16.27
N PRO A 161 20.49 -23.86 -17.45
CA PRO A 161 21.16 -23.59 -18.71
C PRO A 161 21.41 -22.08 -18.85
N ARG A 162 22.67 -21.69 -19.05
CA ARG A 162 23.04 -20.30 -19.38
C ARG A 162 22.26 -19.85 -20.62
N GLY A 163 21.29 -18.97 -20.41
CA GLY A 163 20.62 -18.23 -21.48
C GLY A 163 19.33 -18.84 -22.05
N ALA A 164 18.67 -19.80 -21.40
CA ALA A 164 17.37 -20.30 -21.86
C ALA A 164 16.22 -19.81 -20.95
N HIS A 165 15.38 -18.98 -21.55
CA HIS A 165 14.18 -18.28 -21.04
C HIS A 165 14.44 -16.98 -20.25
N PRO A 166 13.94 -15.81 -20.71
CA PRO A 166 13.95 -14.60 -19.89
C PRO A 166 13.04 -14.87 -18.66
N PRO A 167 13.59 -14.95 -17.44
CA PRO A 167 12.87 -15.35 -16.22
C PRO A 167 11.73 -14.40 -15.81
N THR A 168 11.54 -13.31 -16.55
CA THR A 168 10.58 -12.24 -16.31
C THR A 168 9.16 -12.62 -16.74
N LYS A 169 8.97 -13.40 -17.82
CA LYS A 169 7.64 -13.51 -18.44
C LYS A 169 6.65 -14.33 -17.61
N GLU A 170 7.08 -15.47 -17.05
CA GLU A 170 6.21 -16.30 -16.20
C GLU A 170 5.87 -15.59 -14.89
N ALA A 171 6.85 -14.98 -14.23
CA ALA A 171 6.64 -14.17 -13.04
C ALA A 171 5.71 -12.96 -13.30
N GLN A 172 5.86 -12.29 -14.44
CA GLN A 172 4.95 -11.23 -14.88
C GLN A 172 3.52 -11.74 -15.11
N LEU A 173 3.35 -12.93 -15.68
CA LEU A 173 2.02 -13.56 -15.84
C LEU A 173 1.41 -13.92 -14.49
N GLU A 174 2.19 -14.43 -13.55
CA GLU A 174 1.73 -14.68 -12.17
C GLU A 174 1.32 -13.37 -11.49
N HIS A 175 2.10 -12.30 -11.66
CA HIS A 175 1.77 -10.97 -11.16
C HIS A 175 0.43 -10.48 -11.75
N ILE A 176 0.25 -10.57 -13.06
CA ILE A 176 -1.01 -10.22 -13.74
C ILE A 176 -2.16 -11.04 -13.16
N ALA A 177 -1.98 -12.35 -13.04
CA ALA A 177 -3.01 -13.25 -12.49
C ALA A 177 -3.39 -12.84 -11.06
N GLU A 178 -2.42 -12.51 -10.21
CA GLU A 178 -2.71 -12.07 -8.85
C GLU A 178 -3.43 -10.73 -8.81
N ARG A 179 -3.03 -9.75 -9.63
CA ARG A 179 -3.75 -8.47 -9.75
C ARG A 179 -5.19 -8.68 -10.20
N LEU A 180 -5.44 -9.58 -11.15
CA LEU A 180 -6.79 -9.93 -11.58
C LEU A 180 -7.59 -10.65 -10.48
N ARG A 181 -6.97 -11.52 -9.67
CA ARG A 181 -7.62 -12.11 -8.48
C ARG A 181 -8.02 -11.05 -7.47
N LEU A 182 -7.18 -10.04 -7.24
CA LEU A 182 -7.52 -8.91 -6.35
C LEU A 182 -8.68 -8.08 -6.89
N LEU A 183 -8.72 -7.84 -8.22
CA LEU A 183 -9.87 -7.20 -8.85
C LEU A 183 -11.15 -8.01 -8.62
N TYR A 184 -11.09 -9.32 -8.82
CA TYR A 184 -12.19 -10.24 -8.55
C TYR A 184 -12.65 -10.18 -7.08
N VAL A 185 -11.70 -10.16 -6.13
CA VAL A 185 -12.01 -9.97 -4.71
C VAL A 185 -12.80 -8.67 -4.51
N GLY A 186 -12.31 -7.54 -5.04
CA GLY A 186 -12.98 -6.24 -4.94
C GLY A 186 -14.40 -6.23 -5.52
N ILE A 187 -14.56 -6.79 -6.73
CA ILE A 187 -15.86 -6.89 -7.42
C ILE A 187 -16.86 -7.67 -6.57
N THR A 188 -16.44 -8.80 -6.00
CA THR A 188 -17.32 -9.69 -5.22
C THR A 188 -17.64 -9.18 -3.81
N ARG A 189 -17.08 -8.04 -3.37
CA ARG A 189 -17.48 -7.43 -2.09
C ARG A 189 -18.79 -6.65 -2.19
N ALA A 190 -19.25 -6.36 -3.41
CA ALA A 190 -20.46 -5.57 -3.66
C ALA A 190 -21.71 -6.45 -3.69
N ARG A 191 -22.68 -6.18 -2.80
CA ARG A 191 -23.95 -6.92 -2.76
C ARG A 191 -25.00 -6.37 -3.72
N ARG A 192 -25.04 -5.06 -3.94
CA ARG A 192 -26.11 -4.41 -4.74
C ARG A 192 -25.56 -3.56 -5.87
N ARG A 193 -24.55 -2.74 -5.60
CA ARG A 193 -23.99 -1.81 -6.59
C ARG A 193 -22.48 -1.77 -6.52
N LEU A 194 -21.87 -1.80 -7.70
CA LEU A 194 -20.45 -1.65 -7.90
C LEU A 194 -20.20 -0.46 -8.82
N CYS A 195 -19.34 0.44 -8.40
CA CYS A 195 -18.85 1.54 -9.21
C CYS A 195 -17.33 1.39 -9.36
N ILE A 196 -16.83 1.45 -10.59
CA ILE A 196 -15.40 1.38 -10.87
C ILE A 196 -15.01 2.66 -11.61
N SER A 197 -13.98 3.33 -11.12
CA SER A 197 -13.38 4.50 -11.78
C SER A 197 -11.93 4.23 -12.14
N TRP A 198 -11.44 4.91 -13.16
CA TRP A 198 -10.05 4.91 -13.58
C TRP A 198 -9.57 6.34 -13.79
N SER A 199 -8.25 6.53 -13.77
CA SER A 199 -7.63 7.83 -14.06
C SER A 199 -7.08 7.82 -15.48
N ARG A 200 -7.04 8.98 -16.14
CA ARG A 200 -6.32 9.13 -17.43
C ARG A 200 -4.87 9.55 -17.26
N ARG A 201 -4.54 10.03 -16.07
CA ARG A 201 -3.22 10.53 -15.68
C ARG A 201 -2.91 10.11 -14.27
N ARG A 202 -1.66 9.70 -14.04
CA ARG A 202 -1.14 9.32 -12.74
C ARG A 202 0.16 10.06 -12.48
N LEU A 203 0.26 10.61 -11.27
CA LEU A 203 1.53 11.02 -10.70
C LEU A 203 2.25 9.78 -10.17
N VAL A 204 3.32 9.39 -10.84
CA VAL A 204 4.19 8.30 -10.40
C VAL A 204 5.41 8.91 -9.73
N SER A 205 5.70 8.49 -8.50
CA SER A 205 6.92 8.89 -7.82
C SER A 205 8.12 8.24 -8.51
N GLY A 206 9.00 9.05 -9.07
CA GLY A 206 10.29 8.60 -9.58
C GLY A 206 11.33 8.46 -8.47
N LEU A 207 12.51 7.92 -8.83
CA LEU A 207 13.71 8.05 -8.00
C LEU A 207 13.92 9.53 -7.66
N PHE A 208 14.29 9.82 -6.40
CA PHE A 208 14.52 11.17 -5.86
C PHE A 208 13.25 12.00 -5.57
N GLY A 209 12.07 11.38 -5.48
CA GLY A 209 10.83 12.09 -5.09
C GLY A 209 10.26 13.00 -6.19
N ILE A 210 10.80 12.93 -7.41
CA ILE A 210 10.27 13.67 -8.56
C ILE A 210 9.00 12.96 -9.05
N LEU A 211 7.85 13.61 -8.86
CA LEU A 211 6.58 13.15 -9.40
C LEU A 211 6.58 13.34 -10.92
N ARG A 212 6.43 12.24 -11.68
CA ARG A 212 6.23 12.28 -13.13
C ARG A 212 4.75 12.06 -13.44
N ASP A 213 4.19 12.95 -14.26
CA ASP A 213 2.86 12.72 -14.84
C ASP A 213 2.98 11.68 -15.96
N LYS A 214 2.20 10.61 -15.86
CA LYS A 214 2.10 9.57 -16.88
C LYS A 214 0.65 9.40 -17.29
N GLU A 215 0.43 9.39 -18.60
CA GLU A 215 -0.86 9.01 -19.16
C GLU A 215 -1.12 7.52 -18.97
N THR A 216 -2.37 7.18 -18.68
CA THR A 216 -2.85 5.82 -18.51
C THR A 216 -4.28 5.72 -19.00
N ASP A 217 -4.75 4.50 -19.21
CA ASP A 217 -6.10 4.23 -19.72
C ASP A 217 -6.83 3.23 -18.83
N ILE A 218 -8.11 3.04 -19.11
CA ILE A 218 -8.92 2.01 -18.45
C ILE A 218 -8.22 0.65 -18.53
N ALA A 219 -8.29 -0.12 -17.44
CA ALA A 219 -7.75 -1.48 -17.44
C ALA A 219 -8.48 -2.34 -18.49
N PRO A 220 -7.77 -3.10 -19.35
CA PRO A 220 -8.41 -3.93 -20.38
C PRO A 220 -9.42 -4.94 -19.83
N ALA A 221 -9.16 -5.47 -18.63
CA ALA A 221 -10.09 -6.36 -17.92
C ALA A 221 -11.46 -5.68 -17.69
N LEU A 222 -11.48 -4.38 -17.40
CA LEU A 222 -12.72 -3.62 -17.22
C LEU A 222 -13.44 -3.36 -18.53
N GLU A 223 -12.72 -3.16 -19.63
CA GLU A 223 -13.34 -3.07 -20.96
C GLU A 223 -14.03 -4.38 -21.35
N ARG A 224 -13.36 -5.51 -21.12
CA ARG A 224 -13.94 -6.85 -21.34
C ARG A 224 -15.18 -7.07 -20.47
N LEU A 225 -15.13 -6.67 -19.19
CA LEU A 225 -16.29 -6.73 -18.30
C LEU A 225 -17.43 -5.83 -18.79
N ARG A 226 -17.15 -4.60 -19.22
CA ARG A 226 -18.16 -3.69 -19.79
C ARG A 226 -18.83 -4.33 -21.01
N GLN A 227 -18.06 -4.86 -21.94
CA GLN A 227 -18.58 -5.55 -23.13
C GLN A 227 -19.41 -6.79 -22.76
N PHE A 228 -19.01 -7.53 -21.73
CA PHE A 228 -19.80 -8.65 -21.21
C PHE A 228 -21.17 -8.17 -20.68
N TYR A 229 -21.20 -7.14 -19.83
CA TYR A 229 -22.46 -6.60 -19.30
C TYR A 229 -23.36 -6.01 -20.39
N GLU A 230 -22.79 -5.31 -21.38
CA GLU A 230 -23.54 -4.77 -22.50
C GLU A 230 -24.17 -5.88 -23.37
N ARG A 231 -23.47 -7.01 -23.55
CA ARG A 231 -24.02 -8.18 -24.26
C ARG A 231 -25.13 -8.86 -23.47
N ALA A 232 -24.93 -9.06 -22.17
CA ALA A 232 -25.92 -9.64 -21.28
C ALA A 232 -27.20 -8.78 -21.21
N ALA A 233 -27.06 -7.45 -21.15
CA ALA A 233 -28.19 -6.52 -21.16
C ALA A 233 -28.99 -6.52 -22.48
N LYS A 234 -28.36 -6.91 -23.59
CA LYS A 234 -28.99 -7.01 -24.92
C LYS A 234 -29.61 -8.39 -25.19
N GLY A 235 -29.60 -9.31 -24.23
CA GLY A 235 -30.21 -10.64 -24.37
C GLY A 235 -29.48 -11.59 -25.33
N ALA A 236 -28.22 -11.31 -25.68
CA ALA A 236 -27.42 -12.21 -26.49
C ALA A 236 -27.09 -13.50 -25.70
N PRO A 237 -27.19 -14.69 -26.30
CA PRO A 237 -26.84 -15.94 -25.61
C PRO A 237 -25.38 -15.89 -25.17
N ILE A 238 -25.14 -16.22 -23.90
CA ILE A 238 -23.82 -16.36 -23.29
C ILE A 238 -23.26 -17.69 -23.82
N SER A 239 -22.85 -17.72 -25.09
CA SER A 239 -22.06 -18.84 -25.62
C SER A 239 -20.73 -18.84 -24.89
N GLU A 240 -20.39 -19.99 -24.31
CA GLU A 240 -19.07 -20.31 -23.77
C GLU A 240 -18.01 -19.80 -24.76
N ALA A 241 -17.11 -18.96 -24.26
CA ALA A 241 -15.99 -18.47 -25.05
C ALA A 241 -15.16 -19.69 -25.49
N GLU A 242 -14.95 -19.82 -26.80
CA GLU A 242 -13.98 -20.77 -27.35
C GLU A 242 -12.60 -20.58 -26.68
N PRO A 243 -11.86 -21.68 -26.47
CA PRO A 243 -10.62 -21.71 -25.68
C PRO A 243 -9.49 -20.83 -26.23
#